data_AF-A0A8J6EIA1-F1
#
_entry.id   AF-A0A8J6EIA1-F1
#
_cell.length_a   1.000
_cell.length_b   1.000
_cell.length_c   1.000
_cell.angle_alpha   90.00
_cell.angle_beta   90.00
_cell.angle_gamma   90.00
#
_symmetry.space_group_name_H-M   'P 1'
#
loop_
_entity.id
_entity.type
_entity.pdbx_description
1 polymer ?
#
loop_
_entity_poly.entity_id
_entity_poly.type
_entity_poly.pdbx_seq_one_letter_code
_entity_poly.pdbx_strand_id
1 'polypeptide(L)'
;MHVLMGFAAMIGCMVGLCQLLRSVVRWKVRPGLAQNLLIEVVSTLQLGCCTREMILLATLGGIELWLAMTLTYLLTVLHCLTFQGATCNPCGSLELWLRALVPGSHMVLTVAAQFVGAALSRVLMPNIWQLELSPLHKWDVVCRSPLNVAPWQGALVEMTCALSLFLALHFLPRVKSEFRPHVVALTITAIVYTGGPRTGAVFNPALAYAAVFLCQGNSFLQYAAVYWIGPTIGEYPPG
;
A
#
# COMPACT_ATOMS: atom_id res chain seq x y z
N MET A 1 1.16 -25.42 6.75
CA MET A 1 1.72 -25.53 5.39
C MET A 1 0.73 -25.07 4.31
N HIS A 2 -0.48 -25.62 4.24
CA HIS A 2 -1.47 -25.27 3.21
C HIS A 2 -1.87 -23.79 3.15
N VAL A 3 -2.02 -23.11 4.29
CA VAL A 3 -2.35 -21.66 4.35
C VAL A 3 -1.26 -20.80 3.70
N LEU A 4 0.01 -21.05 4.01
CA LEU A 4 1.14 -20.30 3.45
C LEU A 4 1.35 -20.58 1.96
N MET A 5 1.08 -21.82 1.51
CA MET A 5 1.10 -22.15 0.08
C MET A 5 0.00 -21.41 -0.68
N GLY A 6 -1.21 -21.35 -0.12
CA GLY A 6 -2.33 -20.59 -0.70
C GLY A 6 -2.04 -19.10 -0.79
N PHE A 7 -1.50 -18.52 0.28
CA PHE A 7 -1.02 -17.14 0.30
C PHE A 7 0.03 -16.88 -0.79
N ALA A 8 1.07 -17.73 -0.87
CA ALA A 8 2.12 -17.57 -1.87
C ALA A 8 1.60 -17.71 -3.30
N ALA A 9 0.66 -18.63 -3.54
CA ALA A 9 0.00 -18.79 -4.84
C ALA A 9 -0.82 -17.54 -5.21
N MET A 10 -1.60 -17.02 -4.28
CA MET A 10 -2.40 -15.81 -4.48
C MET A 10 -1.52 -14.60 -4.80
N ILE A 11 -0.47 -14.35 -4.01
CA ILE A 11 0.50 -13.28 -4.27
C ILE A 11 1.19 -13.47 -5.62
N GLY A 12 1.66 -14.69 -5.92
CA GLY A 12 2.35 -15.00 -7.18
C GLY A 12 1.45 -14.76 -8.41
N CYS A 13 0.21 -15.25 -8.39
CA CYS A 13 -0.76 -15.04 -9.46
C CYS A 13 -1.12 -13.55 -9.64
N MET A 14 -1.38 -12.83 -8.55
CA MET A 14 -1.73 -11.41 -8.58
C MET A 14 -0.58 -10.56 -9.16
N VAL A 15 0.64 -10.79 -8.69
CA VAL A 15 1.83 -10.08 -9.16
C VAL A 15 2.16 -10.43 -10.60
N GLY A 16 2.06 -11.71 -10.97
CA GLY A 16 2.25 -12.16 -12.36
C GLY A 16 1.25 -11.51 -13.33
N LEU A 17 -0.03 -11.47 -12.96
CA LEU A 17 -1.06 -10.81 -13.75
C LEU A 17 -0.80 -9.31 -13.89
N CYS A 18 -0.50 -8.62 -12.78
CA CYS A 18 -0.20 -7.19 -12.81
C CYS A 18 1.06 -6.89 -13.64
N GLN A 19 2.06 -7.78 -13.60
CA GLN A 19 3.26 -7.66 -14.42
C GLN A 19 2.97 -7.83 -15.92
N LEU A 20 2.11 -8.79 -16.28
CA LEU A 20 1.62 -8.94 -17.64
C LEU A 20 0.87 -7.69 -18.11
N LEU A 21 -0.05 -7.17 -17.29
CA LEU A 21 -0.81 -5.96 -17.60
C LEU A 21 0.10 -4.74 -17.82
N ARG A 22 1.07 -4.50 -16.94
CA ARG A 22 2.06 -3.42 -17.13
C ARG A 22 2.87 -3.61 -18.42
N SER A 23 3.24 -4.84 -18.75
CA SER A 23 3.98 -5.14 -19.98
C SER A 23 3.15 -4.85 -21.22
N VAL A 24 1.86 -5.23 -21.22
CA VAL A 24 0.90 -4.91 -22.30
C VAL A 24 0.69 -3.40 -22.42
N VAL A 25 0.53 -2.68 -21.30
CA VAL A 25 0.40 -1.21 -21.30
C VAL A 25 1.62 -0.56 -21.94
N ARG A 26 2.83 -0.99 -21.57
CA ARG A 26 4.07 -0.46 -22.16
C ARG A 26 4.21 -0.76 -23.64
N TRP A 27 3.73 -1.93 -24.07
CA TRP A 27 3.77 -2.33 -25.47
C TRP A 27 2.74 -1.59 -26.34
N LYS A 28 1.53 -1.35 -25.82
CA LYS A 28 0.41 -0.80 -26.59
C LYS A 28 0.24 0.72 -26.48
N VAL A 29 0.62 1.32 -25.35
CA VAL A 29 0.36 2.74 -25.06
C VAL A 29 1.65 3.53 -25.24
N ARG A 30 1.58 4.65 -25.95
CA ARG A 30 2.75 5.53 -26.16
C ARG A 30 3.28 6.07 -24.82
N PRO A 31 4.61 6.20 -24.64
CA PRO A 31 5.18 6.80 -23.44
C PRO A 31 4.61 8.20 -23.18
N GLY A 32 4.20 8.47 -21.94
CA GLY A 32 3.59 9.73 -21.53
C GLY A 32 2.59 9.57 -20.40
N LEU A 33 1.77 10.60 -20.17
CA LEU A 33 0.83 10.66 -19.04
C LEU A 33 -0.13 9.46 -19.01
N ALA A 34 -0.78 9.13 -20.13
CA ALA A 34 -1.73 8.02 -20.17
C ALA A 34 -1.10 6.68 -19.79
N GLN A 35 0.13 6.42 -20.24
CA GLN A 35 0.88 5.21 -19.87
C GLN A 35 1.19 5.19 -18.37
N ASN A 36 1.65 6.32 -17.82
CA ASN A 36 1.95 6.44 -16.38
C ASN A 36 0.71 6.23 -15.50
N LEU A 37 -0.43 6.81 -15.89
CA LEU A 37 -1.70 6.64 -15.16
C LEU A 37 -2.16 5.17 -15.16
N LEU A 38 -2.04 4.46 -16.28
CA LEU A 38 -2.38 3.04 -16.35
C LEU A 38 -1.45 2.18 -15.49
N ILE A 39 -0.14 2.50 -15.47
CA ILE A 39 0.83 1.81 -14.61
C ILE A 39 0.50 2.08 -13.13
N GLU A 40 0.07 3.30 -12.77
CA GLU A 40 -0.39 3.65 -11.42
C GLU A 40 -1.62 2.85 -10.98
N VAL A 41 -2.63 2.71 -11.85
CA VAL A 41 -3.81 1.87 -11.58
C VAL A 41 -3.38 0.43 -11.29
N VAL A 42 -2.55 -0.16 -12.15
CA VAL A 42 -2.15 -1.58 -12.03
C VAL A 42 -1.26 -1.80 -10.81
N SER A 43 -0.33 -0.89 -10.51
CA SER A 43 0.56 -1.02 -9.36
C SER A 43 -0.19 -0.79 -8.04
N THR A 44 -1.12 0.17 -7.98
CA THR A 44 -1.95 0.38 -6.78
C THR A 44 -2.95 -0.77 -6.58
N LEU A 45 -3.48 -1.36 -7.66
CA LEU A 45 -4.28 -2.60 -7.60
C LEU A 45 -3.46 -3.74 -6.98
N GLN A 46 -2.24 -3.97 -7.47
CA GLN A 46 -1.35 -5.00 -6.92
C GLN A 46 -1.07 -4.76 -5.44
N LEU A 47 -0.74 -3.52 -5.05
CA LEU A 47 -0.52 -3.13 -3.66
C LEU A 47 -1.73 -3.48 -2.80
N GLY A 48 -2.92 -2.99 -3.18
CA GLY A 48 -4.15 -3.22 -2.42
C GLY A 48 -4.50 -4.70 -2.28
N CYS A 49 -4.40 -5.48 -3.36
CA CYS A 49 -4.69 -6.92 -3.32
C CYS A 49 -3.72 -7.67 -2.40
N CYS A 50 -2.41 -7.41 -2.52
CA CYS A 50 -1.39 -8.08 -1.70
C CYS A 50 -1.52 -7.69 -0.22
N THR A 51 -1.79 -6.41 0.08
CA THR A 51 -2.01 -5.96 1.46
C THR A 51 -3.28 -6.57 2.05
N ARG A 52 -4.38 -6.69 1.30
CA ARG A 52 -5.60 -7.33 1.78
C ARG A 52 -5.40 -8.81 2.07
N GLU A 53 -4.65 -9.51 1.23
CA GLU A 53 -4.26 -10.91 1.46
C GLU A 53 -3.36 -11.04 2.70
N MET A 54 -2.41 -10.11 2.89
CA MET A 54 -1.58 -10.06 4.09
C MET A 54 -2.40 -9.81 5.36
N ILE A 55 -3.39 -8.92 5.32
CA ILE A 55 -4.30 -8.66 6.44
C ILE A 55 -5.12 -9.92 6.75
N LEU A 56 -5.64 -10.62 5.75
CA LEU A 56 -6.35 -11.89 5.94
C LEU A 56 -5.47 -12.92 6.66
N LEU A 57 -4.23 -13.09 6.17
CA LEU A 57 -3.28 -14.01 6.77
C LEU A 57 -2.91 -13.61 8.22
N ALA A 58 -2.69 -12.33 8.48
CA ALA A 58 -2.34 -11.84 9.81
C ALA A 58 -3.49 -11.94 10.82
N THR A 59 -4.74 -11.80 10.37
CA THR A 59 -5.93 -11.81 11.23
C THR A 59 -6.46 -13.22 11.50
N LEU A 60 -6.53 -14.08 10.47
CA LEU A 60 -7.09 -15.42 10.58
C LEU A 60 -6.05 -16.55 10.51
N GLY A 61 -4.89 -16.30 9.92
CA GLY A 61 -3.86 -17.32 9.74
C GLY A 61 -3.12 -17.70 11.02
N GLY A 62 -3.29 -16.93 12.11
CA GLY A 62 -2.63 -17.19 13.39
C GLY A 62 -1.11 -17.25 13.28
N ILE A 63 -0.53 -16.51 12.33
CA ILE A 63 0.91 -16.54 12.07
C ILE A 63 1.68 -15.80 13.15
N GLU A 64 2.86 -16.31 13.48
CA GLU A 64 3.78 -15.67 14.41
C GLU A 64 4.23 -14.29 13.92
N LEU A 65 4.47 -13.37 14.85
CA LEU A 65 4.86 -11.99 14.53
C LEU A 65 6.12 -11.91 13.65
N TRP A 66 7.13 -12.74 13.92
CA TRP A 66 8.36 -12.76 13.12
C TRP A 66 8.10 -13.14 11.67
N LEU A 67 7.15 -14.06 11.43
CA LEU A 67 6.75 -14.49 10.10
C LEU A 67 5.94 -13.38 9.41
N ALA A 68 5.04 -12.72 10.13
CA ALA A 68 4.29 -11.59 9.60
C ALA A 68 5.21 -10.43 9.15
N MET A 69 6.24 -10.13 9.95
CA MET A 69 7.23 -9.10 9.61
C MET A 69 8.10 -9.53 8.42
N THR A 70 8.49 -10.80 8.35
CA THR A 70 9.26 -11.34 7.21
C THR A 70 8.44 -11.27 5.92
N LEU A 71 7.17 -11.64 5.94
CA LEU A 71 6.28 -11.53 4.78
C LEU A 71 6.04 -10.08 4.38
N THR A 72 5.87 -9.17 5.35
CA THR A 72 5.75 -7.72 5.09
C THR A 72 7.00 -7.18 4.38
N TYR A 73 8.19 -7.56 4.85
CA TYR A 73 9.45 -7.22 4.21
C TYR A 73 9.52 -7.75 2.77
N LEU A 74 9.26 -9.05 2.57
CA LEU A 74 9.32 -9.68 1.25
C LEU A 74 8.32 -9.08 0.26
N LEU A 75 7.08 -8.83 0.69
CA LEU A 75 6.07 -8.15 -0.13
C LEU A 75 6.52 -6.73 -0.48
N THR A 76 7.09 -5.99 0.45
CA THR A 76 7.56 -4.62 0.19
C THR A 76 8.71 -4.60 -0.82
N VAL A 77 9.67 -5.53 -0.71
CA VAL A 77 10.72 -5.71 -1.72
C VAL A 77 10.09 -6.02 -3.09
N LEU A 78 9.15 -6.97 -3.13
CA LEU A 78 8.46 -7.37 -4.35
C LEU A 78 7.74 -6.18 -5.02
N HIS A 79 7.04 -5.36 -4.25
CA HIS A 79 6.39 -4.14 -4.72
C HIS A 79 7.40 -3.13 -5.28
N CYS A 80 8.49 -2.86 -4.55
CA CYS A 80 9.55 -1.97 -5.02
C CYS A 80 10.16 -2.42 -6.36
N LEU A 81 10.33 -3.73 -6.56
CA LEU A 81 10.87 -4.30 -7.80
C LEU A 81 9.87 -4.30 -8.96
N THR A 82 8.56 -4.35 -8.68
CA THR A 82 7.52 -4.54 -9.70
C THR A 82 6.76 -3.27 -10.08
N PHE A 83 6.75 -2.23 -9.24
CA PHE A 83 5.98 -1.01 -9.49
C PHE A 83 6.56 -0.12 -10.60
N GLN A 84 7.83 -0.36 -10.99
CA GLN A 84 8.46 0.26 -12.17
C GLN A 84 8.28 1.79 -12.26
N GLY A 85 8.38 2.48 -11.12
CA GLY A 85 8.28 3.93 -11.03
C GLY A 85 6.90 4.49 -10.68
N ALA A 86 5.87 3.66 -10.49
CA ALA A 86 4.61 4.12 -9.89
C ALA A 86 4.81 4.53 -8.42
N THR A 87 4.18 5.63 -8.02
CA THR A 87 4.18 6.13 -6.65
C THR A 87 3.23 5.33 -5.76
N CYS A 88 2.04 4.94 -6.28
CA CYS A 88 1.01 4.17 -5.55
C CYS A 88 0.54 4.78 -4.22
N ASN A 89 0.84 6.06 -3.99
CA ASN A 89 0.56 6.78 -2.75
C ASN A 89 0.18 8.23 -3.08
N PRO A 90 -1.05 8.67 -2.75
CA PRO A 90 -1.45 10.05 -2.96
C PRO A 90 -0.52 11.06 -2.29
N CYS A 91 -0.01 10.79 -1.08
CA CYS A 91 0.89 11.70 -0.38
C CYS A 91 2.20 11.92 -1.15
N GLY A 92 2.80 10.86 -1.70
CA GLY A 92 3.96 11.00 -2.60
C GLY A 92 3.64 11.76 -3.89
N SER A 93 2.44 11.62 -4.46
CA SER A 93 2.03 12.39 -5.64
C SER A 93 1.82 13.88 -5.32
N LEU A 94 1.29 14.19 -4.13
CA LEU A 94 1.22 15.55 -3.61
C LEU A 94 2.63 16.14 -3.39
N GLU A 95 3.56 15.37 -2.83
CA GLU A 95 4.95 15.80 -2.63
C GLU A 95 5.61 16.22 -3.94
N LEU A 96 5.46 15.42 -5.01
CA LEU A 96 6.00 15.76 -6.34
C LEU A 96 5.44 17.09 -6.87
N TRP A 97 4.17 17.38 -6.63
CA TRP A 97 3.55 18.64 -7.02
C TRP A 97 4.03 19.81 -6.14
N LEU A 98 4.10 19.64 -4.82
CA LEU A 98 4.59 20.66 -3.88
C LEU A 98 6.04 21.06 -4.15
N ARG A 99 6.85 20.12 -4.65
CA ARG A 99 8.23 20.37 -5.10
C ARG A 99 8.33 20.91 -6.54
N ALA A 100 7.21 21.20 -7.18
CA ALA A 100 7.12 21.66 -8.57
C ALA A 100 7.77 20.71 -9.60
N LEU A 101 7.84 19.41 -9.31
CA LEU A 101 8.38 18.38 -10.22
C LEU A 101 7.34 17.92 -11.26
N VAL A 102 6.05 18.09 -10.97
CA VAL A 102 4.93 17.78 -11.87
C VAL A 102 3.85 18.87 -11.80
N PRO A 103 3.10 19.12 -12.89
CA PRO A 103 1.97 20.05 -12.85
C PRO A 103 0.83 19.49 -12.00
N GLY A 104 0.03 20.38 -11.39
CA GLY A 104 -1.08 19.99 -10.51
C GLY A 104 -2.13 19.09 -11.19
N SER A 105 -2.38 19.28 -12.49
CA SER A 105 -3.27 18.41 -13.27
C SER A 105 -2.76 16.96 -13.35
N HIS A 106 -1.45 16.77 -13.49
CA HIS A 106 -0.83 15.44 -13.47
C HIS A 106 -0.99 14.81 -12.08
N MET A 107 -0.73 15.56 -11.00
CA MET A 107 -0.93 15.07 -9.64
C MET A 107 -2.38 14.60 -9.41
N VAL A 108 -3.38 15.41 -9.77
CA VAL A 108 -4.80 15.07 -9.59
C VAL A 108 -5.17 13.79 -10.36
N LEU A 109 -4.73 13.67 -11.61
CA LEU A 109 -4.99 12.49 -12.42
C LEU A 109 -4.31 11.24 -11.85
N THR A 110 -3.07 11.38 -11.35
CA THR A 110 -2.34 10.28 -10.70
C THR A 110 -3.02 9.83 -9.41
N VAL A 111 -3.47 10.77 -8.57
CA VAL A 111 -4.23 10.44 -7.36
C VAL A 111 -5.54 9.74 -7.72
N ALA A 112 -6.25 10.20 -8.74
CA ALA A 112 -7.46 9.52 -9.22
C ALA A 112 -7.16 8.09 -9.71
N ALA A 113 -6.08 7.89 -10.47
CA ALA A 113 -5.63 6.57 -10.91
C ALA A 113 -5.30 5.63 -9.73
N GLN A 114 -4.64 6.14 -8.69
CA GLN A 114 -4.35 5.38 -7.48
C GLN A 114 -5.65 4.95 -6.77
N PHE A 115 -6.64 5.84 -6.64
CA PHE A 115 -7.94 5.48 -6.08
C PHE A 115 -8.72 4.48 -6.93
N VAL A 116 -8.59 4.52 -8.27
CA VAL A 116 -9.16 3.49 -9.15
C VAL A 116 -8.51 2.13 -8.85
N GLY A 117 -7.18 2.05 -8.78
CA GLY A 117 -6.48 0.80 -8.42
C GLY A 117 -6.88 0.28 -7.03
N ALA A 118 -6.97 1.18 -6.05
CA ALA A 118 -7.41 0.85 -4.69
C ALA A 118 -8.86 0.34 -4.66
N ALA A 119 -9.79 1.00 -5.37
CA ALA A 119 -11.18 0.58 -5.47
C ALA A 119 -11.31 -0.80 -6.13
N LEU A 120 -10.58 -1.02 -7.24
CA LEU A 120 -10.54 -2.32 -7.91
C LEU A 120 -10.04 -3.43 -6.98
N SER A 121 -8.98 -3.19 -6.20
CA SER A 121 -8.51 -4.19 -5.24
C SER A 121 -9.57 -4.56 -4.21
N ARG A 122 -10.37 -3.58 -3.75
CA ARG A 122 -11.44 -3.80 -2.78
C ARG A 122 -12.58 -4.63 -3.36
N VAL A 123 -12.96 -4.37 -4.61
CA VAL A 123 -14.06 -5.07 -5.29
C VAL A 123 -13.65 -6.47 -5.77
N LEU A 124 -12.41 -6.63 -6.25
CA LEU A 124 -11.95 -7.89 -6.82
C LEU A 124 -11.62 -8.93 -5.74
N MET A 125 -11.04 -8.53 -4.61
CA MET A 125 -10.54 -9.48 -3.62
C MET A 125 -11.60 -10.46 -3.07
N PRO A 126 -12.83 -10.04 -2.69
CA PRO A 126 -13.86 -10.98 -2.27
C PRO A 126 -14.21 -12.02 -3.33
N ASN A 127 -14.17 -11.65 -4.62
CA ASN A 127 -14.41 -12.56 -5.74
C ASN A 127 -13.23 -13.51 -5.95
N ILE A 128 -12.00 -13.02 -5.83
CA ILE A 128 -10.80 -13.85 -5.96
C ILE A 128 -10.71 -14.86 -4.81
N TRP A 129 -11.13 -14.47 -3.60
CA TRP A 129 -11.19 -15.39 -2.46
C TRP A 129 -12.15 -16.57 -2.71
N GLN A 130 -13.18 -16.43 -3.55
CA GLN A 130 -14.05 -17.55 -3.95
C GLN A 130 -13.31 -18.66 -4.74
N LEU A 131 -12.08 -18.41 -5.21
CA LEU A 131 -11.23 -19.45 -5.80
C LEU A 131 -10.61 -20.39 -4.76
N GLU A 132 -10.79 -20.11 -3.46
CA GLU A 132 -10.39 -20.97 -2.34
C GLU A 132 -8.93 -21.45 -2.34
N LEU A 133 -8.02 -20.64 -2.91
CA LEU A 133 -6.58 -20.95 -2.96
C LEU A 133 -5.96 -21.18 -1.56
N SER A 134 -6.57 -20.64 -0.51
CA SER A 134 -6.22 -20.85 0.89
C SER A 134 -7.48 -21.24 1.70
N PRO A 135 -7.35 -22.10 2.74
CA PRO A 135 -8.45 -22.39 3.67
C PRO A 135 -9.04 -21.15 4.34
N LEU A 136 -8.28 -20.04 4.44
CA LEU A 136 -8.74 -18.79 5.01
C LEU A 136 -9.80 -18.08 4.16
N HIS A 137 -9.84 -18.36 2.85
CA HIS A 137 -10.76 -17.67 1.93
C HIS A 137 -12.23 -18.07 2.13
N LYS A 138 -12.49 -19.15 2.87
CA LYS A 138 -13.84 -19.63 3.21
C LYS A 138 -14.52 -18.82 4.30
N TRP A 139 -13.75 -18.02 5.03
CA TRP A 139 -14.23 -17.33 6.21
C TRP A 139 -14.68 -15.93 5.85
N ASP A 140 -15.90 -15.59 6.28
CA ASP A 140 -16.40 -14.22 6.15
C ASP A 140 -15.65 -13.31 7.14
N VAL A 141 -14.74 -12.49 6.62
CA VAL A 141 -13.99 -11.55 7.44
C VAL A 141 -14.81 -10.28 7.62
N VAL A 142 -15.35 -10.10 8.83
CA VAL A 142 -15.86 -8.81 9.26
C VAL A 142 -14.69 -7.85 9.39
N CYS A 143 -14.61 -6.88 8.48
CA CYS A 143 -13.56 -5.86 8.57
C CYS A 143 -13.80 -4.96 9.78
N ARG A 144 -12.84 -4.94 10.71
CA ARG A 144 -12.84 -4.05 11.88
C ARG A 144 -11.80 -2.97 11.71
N SER A 145 -12.07 -1.81 12.31
CA SER A 145 -11.16 -0.70 12.36
C SER A 145 -9.81 -1.11 12.98
N PRO A 146 -8.67 -0.83 12.31
CA PRO A 146 -7.35 -1.02 12.91
C PRO A 146 -6.94 0.14 13.84
N LEU A 147 -7.74 1.22 13.90
CA LEU A 147 -7.53 2.33 14.83
C LEU A 147 -7.87 1.89 16.26
N ASN A 148 -6.82 1.69 17.07
CA ASN A 148 -6.90 1.37 18.50
C ASN A 148 -6.57 2.57 19.40
N VAL A 149 -6.54 3.77 18.83
CA VAL A 149 -6.24 5.04 19.50
C VAL A 149 -7.22 6.12 19.04
N ALA A 150 -7.27 7.27 19.74
CA ALA A 150 -8.12 8.38 19.31
C ALA A 150 -7.69 8.89 17.92
N PRO A 151 -8.61 9.39 17.07
CA PRO A 151 -8.27 9.80 15.71
C PRO A 151 -7.12 10.80 15.60
N TRP A 152 -7.01 11.77 16.52
CA TRP A 152 -5.89 12.72 16.50
C TRP A 152 -4.54 12.04 16.82
N GLN A 153 -4.54 11.04 17.73
CA GLN A 153 -3.36 10.23 18.03
C GLN A 153 -3.01 9.34 16.84
N GLY A 154 -4.03 8.80 16.17
CA GLY A 154 -3.85 8.03 14.95
C GLY A 154 -3.21 8.85 13.84
N ALA A 155 -3.67 10.08 13.63
CA ALA A 155 -3.06 11.01 12.67
C ALA A 155 -1.59 11.30 13.02
N LEU A 156 -1.25 11.47 14.30
CA LEU A 156 0.14 11.65 14.74
C LEU A 156 0.99 10.40 14.46
N VAL A 157 0.48 9.20 14.72
CA VAL A 157 1.17 7.94 14.40
C VAL A 157 1.41 7.83 12.89
N GLU A 158 0.39 8.04 12.07
CA GLU A 158 0.49 7.97 10.61
C GLU A 158 1.43 9.05 10.04
N MET A 159 1.47 10.25 10.63
CA MET A 159 2.47 11.28 10.34
C MET A 159 3.89 10.80 10.63
N THR A 160 4.13 10.20 11.80
CA THR A 160 5.48 9.67 12.14
C THR A 160 5.88 8.51 11.23
N CYS A 161 4.93 7.70 10.77
CA CYS A 161 5.16 6.63 9.81
C CYS A 161 5.64 7.21 8.46
N ALA A 162 4.88 8.16 7.89
CA ALA A 162 5.24 8.82 6.64
C ALA A 162 6.58 9.57 6.75
N LEU A 163 6.80 10.30 7.85
CA LEU A 163 8.06 10.99 8.11
C LEU A 163 9.25 10.03 8.17
N SER A 164 9.09 8.89 8.84
CA SER A 164 10.17 7.89 8.94
C SER A 164 10.58 7.36 7.55
N LEU A 165 9.59 7.10 6.68
CA LEU A 165 9.86 6.69 5.30
C LEU A 165 10.49 7.81 4.48
N PHE A 166 9.97 9.04 4.61
CA PHE A 166 10.54 10.23 3.98
C PHE A 166 12.01 10.41 4.35
N LEU A 167 12.35 10.32 5.64
CA LEU A 167 13.71 10.47 6.14
C LEU A 167 14.63 9.39 5.58
N ALA A 168 14.17 8.13 5.56
CA ALA A 168 14.92 7.02 4.99
C ALA A 168 15.20 7.22 3.48
N LEU A 169 14.24 7.75 2.73
CA LEU A 169 14.40 7.97 1.29
C LEU A 169 15.28 9.19 0.94
N HIS A 170 15.20 10.26 1.74
CA HIS A 170 15.86 11.54 1.43
C HIS A 170 17.23 11.71 2.11
N PHE A 171 17.41 11.20 3.32
CA PHE A 171 18.65 11.37 4.09
C PHE A 171 19.59 10.15 4.03
N LEU A 172 19.21 9.09 3.31
CA LEU A 172 20.13 8.00 2.93
C LEU A 172 20.50 8.02 1.42
N PRO A 173 20.94 9.16 0.84
CA PRO A 173 21.23 9.26 -0.60
C PRO A 173 22.47 8.46 -1.04
N ARG A 174 23.20 7.85 -0.11
CA ARG A 174 24.42 7.06 -0.39
C ARG A 174 24.17 5.56 -0.61
N VAL A 175 22.92 5.12 -0.60
CA VAL A 175 22.57 3.71 -0.84
C VAL A 175 22.57 3.42 -2.33
N LYS A 176 23.33 2.41 -2.77
CA LYS A 176 23.33 1.95 -4.17
C LYS A 176 21.91 1.57 -4.59
N SER A 177 21.58 1.78 -5.87
CA SER A 177 20.24 1.53 -6.42
C SER A 177 19.71 0.11 -6.12
N GLU A 178 20.59 -0.89 -6.15
CA GLU A 178 20.30 -2.30 -5.83
C GLU A 178 19.80 -2.53 -4.40
N PHE A 179 20.21 -1.70 -3.43
CA PHE A 179 19.81 -1.83 -2.02
C PHE A 179 18.62 -0.95 -1.64
N ARG A 180 18.20 -0.01 -2.50
CA ARG A 180 17.06 0.88 -2.21
C ARG A 180 15.76 0.11 -1.88
N PRO A 181 15.37 -0.94 -2.62
CA PRO A 181 14.19 -1.75 -2.26
C PRO A 181 14.27 -2.34 -0.84
N HIS A 182 15.46 -2.77 -0.43
CA HIS A 182 15.69 -3.36 0.88
C HIS A 182 15.65 -2.33 2.01
N VAL A 183 16.17 -1.12 1.78
CA VAL A 183 16.05 -0.02 2.74
C VAL A 183 14.58 0.34 2.95
N VAL A 184 13.83 0.53 1.86
CA VAL A 184 12.38 0.81 1.93
C VAL A 184 11.65 -0.32 2.67
N ALA A 185 11.94 -1.58 2.34
CA ALA A 185 11.31 -2.72 2.98
C ALA A 185 11.63 -2.84 4.48
N LEU A 186 12.88 -2.60 4.89
CA LEU A 186 13.25 -2.58 6.30
C LEU A 186 12.54 -1.44 7.04
N THR A 187 12.52 -0.24 6.47
CA THR A 187 11.83 0.92 7.06
C THR A 187 10.34 0.67 7.21
N ILE A 188 9.66 0.19 6.16
CA ILE A 188 8.23 -0.14 6.22
C ILE A 188 7.96 -1.26 7.23
N THR A 189 8.81 -2.29 7.28
CA THR A 189 8.65 -3.37 8.27
C THR A 189 8.78 -2.86 9.71
N ALA A 190 9.75 -1.98 9.99
CA ALA A 190 9.89 -1.35 11.31
C ALA A 190 8.71 -0.43 11.66
N ILE A 191 8.20 0.32 10.68
CA ILE A 191 7.00 1.15 10.80
C ILE A 191 5.79 0.27 11.13
N VAL A 192 5.57 -0.83 10.40
CA VAL A 192 4.46 -1.75 10.63
C VAL A 192 4.56 -2.43 11.99
N TYR A 193 5.77 -2.83 12.41
CA TYR A 193 6.00 -3.41 13.74
C TYR A 193 5.61 -2.45 14.87
N THR A 194 5.91 -1.15 14.73
CA THR A 194 5.72 -0.15 15.80
C THR A 194 4.35 0.54 15.74
N GLY A 195 3.89 0.95 14.55
CA GLY A 195 2.64 1.66 14.32
C GLY A 195 1.44 0.75 14.04
N GLY A 196 1.68 -0.47 13.54
CA GLY A 196 0.65 -1.43 13.16
C GLY A 196 -0.39 -1.68 14.26
N PRO A 197 0.01 -1.96 15.51
CA PRO A 197 -0.94 -2.17 16.61
C PRO A 197 -1.81 -0.95 16.94
N ARG A 198 -1.42 0.27 16.52
CA ARG A 198 -2.17 1.51 16.82
C ARG A 198 -3.11 1.92 15.69
N THR A 199 -2.64 1.83 14.45
CA THR A 199 -3.38 2.37 13.29
C THR A 199 -3.40 1.46 12.07
N GLY A 200 -2.73 0.31 12.12
CA GLY A 200 -2.41 -0.50 10.94
C GLY A 200 -1.20 -0.01 10.15
N ALA A 201 -0.61 1.14 10.51
CA ALA A 201 0.56 1.75 9.87
C ALA A 201 0.44 1.79 8.34
N VAL A 202 -0.57 2.51 7.84
CA VAL A 202 -0.91 2.48 6.40
C VAL A 202 -0.21 3.61 5.64
N PHE A 203 -0.18 4.80 6.22
CA PHE A 203 0.48 6.04 5.77
C PHE A 203 0.31 6.36 4.28
N ASN A 204 -0.80 5.89 3.70
CA ASN A 204 -1.11 5.98 2.28
C ASN A 204 -2.64 6.05 2.13
N PRO A 205 -3.20 7.18 1.69
CA PRO A 205 -4.65 7.34 1.60
C PRO A 205 -5.34 6.37 0.65
N ALA A 206 -4.72 6.02 -0.48
CA ALA A 206 -5.29 5.07 -1.43
C ALA A 206 -5.31 3.65 -0.85
N LEU A 207 -4.21 3.23 -0.20
CA LEU A 207 -4.15 1.94 0.48
C LEU A 207 -5.12 1.86 1.66
N ALA A 208 -5.26 2.94 2.42
CA ALA A 208 -6.23 3.04 3.51
C ALA A 208 -7.66 2.93 2.98
N TYR A 209 -7.96 3.51 1.83
CA TYR A 209 -9.26 3.32 1.17
C TYR A 209 -9.47 1.86 0.74
N ALA A 210 -8.45 1.21 0.18
CA ALA A 210 -8.52 -0.19 -0.21
C ALA A 210 -8.78 -1.13 0.98
N ALA A 211 -8.15 -0.88 2.13
CA ALA A 211 -8.14 -1.81 3.27
C ALA A 211 -9.07 -1.42 4.43
N VAL A 212 -9.23 -0.12 4.73
CA VAL A 212 -9.73 0.37 6.04
C VAL A 212 -11.03 1.17 5.97
N PHE A 213 -11.23 2.05 4.99
CA PHE A 213 -12.24 3.13 5.07
C PHE A 213 -13.70 2.68 5.25
N LEU A 214 -14.06 1.45 4.88
CA LEU A 214 -15.42 0.89 5.06
C LEU A 214 -15.47 -0.23 6.11
N CYS A 215 -14.51 -0.26 7.03
CA CYS A 215 -14.49 -1.22 8.13
C CYS A 215 -15.31 -0.69 9.31
N GLN A 216 -15.82 -1.59 10.13
CA GLN A 216 -16.64 -1.22 11.29
C GLN A 216 -15.77 -0.64 12.40
N GLY A 217 -16.21 0.48 12.99
CA GLY A 217 -15.63 1.03 14.23
C GLY A 217 -15.31 2.52 14.20
N ASN A 218 -15.00 3.09 13.03
CA ASN A 218 -14.83 4.55 12.86
C ASN A 218 -15.56 5.04 11.61
N SER A 219 -15.88 6.32 11.59
CA SER A 219 -16.51 6.98 10.44
C SER A 219 -15.51 7.24 9.32
N PHE A 220 -16.03 7.41 8.09
CA PHE A 220 -15.24 7.79 6.93
C PHE A 220 -14.41 9.06 7.17
N LEU A 221 -14.98 10.07 7.83
CA LEU A 221 -14.28 11.33 8.12
C LEU A 221 -13.14 11.14 9.13
N GLN A 222 -13.31 10.27 10.13
CA GLN A 222 -12.22 9.95 11.06
C GLN A 222 -11.07 9.24 10.34
N TYR A 223 -11.37 8.30 9.46
CA TYR A 223 -10.36 7.67 8.62
C TYR A 223 -9.69 8.67 7.68
N ALA A 224 -10.46 9.56 7.04
CA ALA A 224 -9.90 10.58 6.19
C ALA A 224 -8.94 11.49 6.97
N ALA A 225 -9.33 11.96 8.16
CA ALA A 225 -8.47 12.77 9.01
C ALA A 225 -7.16 12.05 9.38
N VAL A 226 -7.23 10.77 9.75
CA VAL A 226 -6.05 9.99 10.15
C VAL A 226 -5.11 9.71 8.97
N TYR A 227 -5.65 9.17 7.89
CA TYR A 227 -4.83 8.62 6.79
C TYR A 227 -4.51 9.62 5.69
N TRP A 228 -5.11 10.82 5.68
CA TRP A 228 -4.67 11.92 4.82
C TRP A 228 -3.80 12.93 5.56
N ILE A 229 -4.31 13.54 6.64
CA ILE A 229 -3.66 14.72 7.25
C ILE A 229 -2.28 14.34 7.78
N GLY A 230 -2.20 13.26 8.57
CA GLY A 230 -0.93 12.81 9.14
C GLY A 230 0.11 12.49 8.07
N PRO A 231 -0.17 11.55 7.14
CA PRO A 231 0.76 11.18 6.09
C PRO A 231 1.19 12.34 5.18
N THR A 232 0.27 13.23 4.80
CA THR A 232 0.62 14.40 3.97
C THR A 232 1.60 15.34 4.70
N ILE A 233 1.46 15.55 6.01
CA ILE A 233 2.43 16.35 6.79
C ILE A 233 3.77 15.61 6.91
N GLY A 234 3.75 14.30 7.14
CA GLY A 234 4.98 13.53 7.30
C GLY A 234 5.80 13.39 6.02
N GLU A 235 5.14 13.32 4.86
CA GLU A 235 5.79 13.17 3.55
C GLU A 235 6.28 14.51 2.95
N TYR A 236 5.82 15.64 3.50
CA TYR A 236 6.34 16.97 3.21
C TYR A 236 6.48 17.77 4.51
N PRO A 237 7.49 17.48 5.35
CA PRO A 237 7.68 18.21 6.59
C PRO A 237 8.02 19.67 6.29
N PRO A 238 7.42 20.65 7.00
CA PRO A 238 7.76 22.05 6.84
C PRO A 238 9.25 22.26 7.16
N GLY A 239 9.95 22.94 6.26
CA GLY A 239 11.37 23.27 6.38
C GLY A 239 11.67 24.38 7.38
#